data_AF-A0A6G0WWK0-F1
#
_entry.id   AF-A0A6G0WWK0-F1
#
_cell.length_a   1.000
_cell.length_b   1.000
_cell.length_c   1.000
_cell.angle_alpha   90.00
_cell.angle_beta   90.00
_cell.angle_gamma   90.00
#
_symmetry.space_group_name_H-M   'P 1'
#
loop_
_entity.id
_entity.type
_entity.pdbx_description
1 polymer ?
#
loop_
_entity_poly.entity_id
_entity_poly.type
_entity_poly.pdbx_seq_one_letter_code
_entity_poly.pdbx_strand_id
1 'polypeptide(L)'
;MTEPSIQVLLEPHLLPLISDFQPGVCPDMVMFSKWTTPLLRSHPACPPGKTYFELIQHGMDEWYASHGGVDSLDRLIASLPKMEKISLVDAVFSGRLKVLEWFHKTGRLAGIDFPLLSIAAWNGQLDIIRYLDNVNYPGCAGHAIKWATSKRHNDVVHYLHQNPRPPASCGCGRSE
;
A
#
# COMPACT_ATOMS: atom_id res chain seq x y z
N MET A 1 -42.06 15.78 -5.16
CA MET A 1 -41.42 16.74 -6.08
C MET A 1 -40.01 16.96 -5.59
N THR A 2 -38.99 16.47 -6.29
CA THR A 2 -37.60 16.77 -5.96
C THR A 2 -37.36 18.25 -6.16
N GLU A 3 -36.75 18.88 -5.17
CA GLU A 3 -36.47 20.32 -5.15
C GLU A 3 -35.66 20.72 -6.40
N PRO A 4 -35.96 21.86 -7.06
CA PRO A 4 -35.24 22.30 -8.28
C PRO A 4 -33.72 22.41 -8.05
N SER A 5 -33.32 22.76 -6.84
CA SER A 5 -31.94 22.79 -6.35
C SER A 5 -31.25 21.42 -6.48
N ILE A 6 -31.95 20.33 -6.18
CA ILE A 6 -31.42 18.96 -6.30
C ILE A 6 -31.25 18.57 -7.77
N GLN A 7 -32.17 18.97 -8.66
CA GLN A 7 -32.01 18.68 -10.09
C GLN A 7 -30.79 19.36 -10.71
N VAL A 8 -30.47 20.57 -10.28
CA VAL A 8 -29.25 21.28 -10.72
C VAL A 8 -27.99 20.58 -10.21
N LEU A 9 -27.99 20.09 -8.97
CA LEU A 9 -26.83 19.37 -8.40
C LEU A 9 -26.61 17.98 -8.99
N LEU A 10 -27.65 17.35 -9.54
CA LEU A 10 -27.58 16.06 -10.23
C LEU A 10 -27.31 16.20 -11.73
N GLU A 11 -27.14 17.42 -12.23
CA GLU A 11 -26.86 17.68 -13.64
C GLU A 11 -25.47 17.13 -14.00
N PRO A 12 -25.37 16.20 -14.98
CA PRO A 12 -24.13 15.47 -15.28
C PRO A 12 -22.98 16.36 -15.73
N HIS A 13 -23.23 17.59 -16.18
CA HIS A 13 -22.22 18.55 -16.61
C HIS A 13 -21.72 19.45 -15.47
N LEU A 14 -22.51 19.61 -14.41
CA LEU A 14 -22.19 20.50 -13.30
C LEU A 14 -21.13 19.90 -12.36
N LEU A 15 -21.24 18.61 -12.06
CA LEU A 15 -20.29 17.90 -11.17
C LEU A 15 -18.84 17.96 -11.69
N PRO A 16 -18.56 17.71 -13.00
CA PRO A 16 -17.23 17.89 -13.58
C PRO A 16 -16.70 19.32 -13.46
N LEU A 17 -17.54 20.33 -13.75
CA LEU A 17 -17.18 21.75 -13.64
C LEU A 17 -16.84 22.17 -12.20
N ILE A 18 -17.59 21.66 -11.22
CA ILE A 18 -17.33 21.91 -9.80
C ILE A 18 -16.02 21.23 -9.37
N SER A 19 -15.78 19.98 -9.79
CA SER A 19 -14.56 19.25 -9.46
C SER A 19 -13.30 19.84 -10.12
N ASP A 20 -13.44 20.43 -11.31
CA ASP A 20 -12.34 21.12 -12.00
C ASP A 20 -11.95 22.43 -11.29
N PHE A 21 -12.91 23.13 -10.68
CA PHE A 21 -12.68 24.43 -10.03
C PHE A 21 -12.30 24.31 -8.54
N GLN A 22 -12.64 23.19 -7.89
CA GLN A 22 -12.26 22.91 -6.51
C GLN A 22 -11.54 21.55 -6.46
N PRO A 23 -10.20 21.53 -6.46
CA PRO A 23 -9.43 20.33 -6.09
C PRO A 23 -9.55 20.11 -4.58
N GLY A 24 -10.78 19.87 -4.12
CA GLY A 24 -11.11 19.58 -2.74
C GLY A 24 -10.74 18.15 -2.42
N VAL A 25 -10.03 17.95 -1.32
CA VAL A 25 -9.85 16.63 -0.73
C VAL A 25 -11.14 16.36 0.07
N CYS A 26 -11.85 15.27 -0.23
CA CYS A 26 -13.02 14.88 0.56
C CYS A 26 -12.66 14.87 2.06
N PRO A 27 -13.54 15.32 2.97
CA PRO A 27 -13.23 15.38 4.41
C PRO A 27 -12.64 14.08 4.97
N ASP A 28 -13.16 12.94 4.52
CA ASP A 28 -12.69 11.60 4.90
C ASP A 28 -11.25 11.30 4.45
N MET A 29 -10.77 12.03 3.45
CA MET A 29 -9.44 11.89 2.84
C MET A 29 -8.45 12.94 3.37
N VAL A 30 -8.91 13.92 4.17
CA VAL A 30 -8.05 14.96 4.75
C VAL A 30 -7.00 14.36 5.69
N MET A 31 -7.34 13.27 6.40
CA MET A 31 -6.36 12.58 7.26
C MET A 31 -5.16 12.04 6.49
N PHE A 32 -5.39 11.55 5.26
CA PHE A 32 -4.35 11.02 4.38
C PHE A 32 -3.45 12.10 3.77
N SER A 33 -3.90 13.37 3.76
CA SER A 33 -3.07 14.50 3.29
C SER A 33 -1.76 14.63 4.09
N LYS A 34 -1.79 14.26 5.38
CA LYS A 34 -0.65 14.34 6.30
C LYS A 34 0.32 13.17 6.18
N TRP A 35 -0.05 12.11 5.46
CA TRP A 35 0.78 10.93 5.30
C TRP A 35 1.74 11.08 4.11
N THR A 36 2.96 10.62 4.32
CA THR A 36 4.05 10.55 3.35
C THR A 36 4.26 9.09 2.96
N THR A 37 4.75 8.86 1.74
CA THR A 37 5.05 7.51 1.29
C THR A 37 6.01 6.86 2.27
N PRO A 38 5.68 5.70 2.86
CA PRO A 38 6.50 5.10 3.89
C PRO A 38 7.84 4.66 3.30
N LEU A 39 8.88 5.47 3.44
CA LEU A 39 10.24 5.04 3.16
C LEU A 39 10.66 4.12 4.32
N LEU A 40 11.41 3.05 4.02
CA LEU A 40 12.00 2.15 5.02
C LEU A 40 12.93 2.84 6.04
N ARG A 41 13.14 4.16 5.94
CA ARG A 41 13.94 4.95 6.87
C ARG A 41 13.04 5.48 7.99
N SER A 42 13.54 5.37 9.21
CA SER A 42 12.92 5.88 10.44
C SER A 42 12.39 7.31 10.24
N HIS A 43 11.07 7.47 10.29
CA HIS A 43 10.39 8.75 10.12
C HIS A 43 10.48 9.57 11.43
N PRO A 44 10.88 10.85 11.40
CA PRO A 44 11.12 11.65 12.60
C PRO A 44 9.87 11.93 13.45
N ALA A 45 8.66 11.71 12.91
CA ALA A 45 7.39 11.86 13.64
C ALA A 45 6.92 10.59 14.38
N CYS A 46 7.77 9.55 14.47
CA CYS A 46 7.36 8.27 15.04
C CYS A 46 7.55 8.21 16.56
N PRO A 47 6.53 7.81 17.35
CA PRO A 47 6.69 7.59 18.79
C PRO A 47 7.74 6.51 19.08
N PRO A 48 8.50 6.60 20.18
CA PRO A 48 9.43 5.54 20.56
C PRO A 48 8.69 4.20 20.74
N GLY A 49 9.15 3.17 20.03
CA GLY A 49 8.58 1.82 20.08
C GLY A 49 7.44 1.53 19.10
N LYS A 50 6.95 2.52 18.33
CA LYS A 50 6.01 2.30 17.23
C LYS A 50 6.66 2.56 15.89
N THR A 51 6.25 1.85 14.86
CA THR A 51 6.68 2.11 13.47
C THR A 51 5.71 3.03 12.73
N TYR A 52 6.21 3.79 11.75
CA TYR A 52 5.35 4.66 10.92
C TYR A 52 4.25 3.84 10.21
N PHE A 53 4.55 2.58 9.92
CA PHE A 53 3.63 1.60 9.37
C PHE A 53 2.45 1.29 10.30
N GLU A 54 2.65 1.21 11.62
CA GLU A 54 1.55 0.99 12.58
C GLU A 54 0.56 2.15 12.63
N LEU A 55 1.03 3.39 12.45
CA LEU A 55 0.16 4.58 12.39
C LEU A 55 -0.70 4.58 11.13
N ILE A 56 -0.09 4.25 9.99
CA ILE A 56 -0.80 4.09 8.72
C ILE A 56 -1.81 2.95 8.84
N GLN A 57 -1.40 1.80 9.38
CA GLN A 57 -2.24 0.62 9.55
C GLN A 57 -3.53 0.96 10.31
N HIS A 58 -3.44 1.62 11.45
CA HIS A 58 -4.61 1.98 12.24
C HIS A 58 -5.58 2.88 11.46
N GLY A 59 -5.08 3.92 10.78
CA GLY A 59 -5.94 4.80 10.00
C GLY A 59 -6.52 4.11 8.75
N MET A 60 -5.78 3.19 8.14
CA MET A 60 -6.29 2.38 7.02
C MET A 60 -7.35 1.37 7.50
N ASP A 61 -7.18 0.77 8.69
CA ASP A 61 -8.17 -0.15 9.29
C ASP A 61 -9.53 0.53 9.48
N GLU A 62 -9.54 1.71 10.12
CA GLU A 62 -10.76 2.50 10.31
C GLU A 62 -11.40 2.89 8.98
N TRP A 63 -10.57 3.27 8.00
CA TRP A 63 -11.05 3.68 6.69
C TRP A 63 -11.67 2.51 5.91
N TYR A 64 -10.99 1.36 5.84
CA TYR A 64 -11.50 0.18 5.16
C TYR A 64 -12.79 -0.33 5.81
N ALA A 65 -12.92 -0.26 7.13
CA ALA A 65 -14.13 -0.60 7.85
C ALA A 65 -15.31 0.32 7.49
N SER A 66 -15.04 1.62 7.28
CA SER A 66 -16.07 2.62 7.01
C SER A 66 -16.47 2.73 5.53
N HIS A 67 -15.56 2.39 4.59
CA HIS A 67 -15.72 2.67 3.16
C HIS A 67 -15.86 1.41 2.28
N GLY A 68 -16.06 0.23 2.86
CA GLY A 68 -16.31 -0.99 2.08
C GLY A 68 -15.06 -1.60 1.45
N GLY A 69 -13.87 -1.38 2.05
CA GLY A 69 -12.66 -2.10 1.64
C GLY A 69 -12.14 -1.70 0.26
N VAL A 70 -12.04 -2.70 -0.62
CA VAL A 70 -11.37 -2.62 -1.93
C VAL A 70 -12.16 -1.76 -2.92
N ASP A 71 -13.49 -1.76 -2.84
CA ASP A 71 -14.36 -1.09 -3.82
C ASP A 71 -14.19 0.45 -3.78
N SER A 72 -13.73 0.99 -2.66
CA SER A 72 -13.47 2.43 -2.51
C SER A 72 -12.03 2.82 -2.83
N LEU A 73 -11.12 1.86 -3.07
CA LEU A 73 -9.72 2.17 -3.36
C LEU A 73 -9.54 2.89 -4.71
N ASP A 74 -10.36 2.58 -5.71
CA ASP A 74 -10.31 3.29 -7.00
C ASP A 74 -10.58 4.79 -6.80
N ARG A 75 -11.60 5.13 -6.02
CA ARG A 75 -11.95 6.52 -5.71
C ARG A 75 -10.86 7.20 -4.88
N LEU A 76 -10.32 6.49 -3.88
CA LEU A 76 -9.24 6.99 -3.04
C LEU A 76 -8.02 7.35 -3.90
N ILE A 77 -7.57 6.44 -4.77
CA ILE A 77 -6.39 6.65 -5.60
C ILE A 77 -6.64 7.72 -6.67
N ALA A 78 -7.85 7.77 -7.24
CA ALA A 78 -8.23 8.84 -8.17
C ALA A 78 -8.18 10.23 -7.51
N SER A 79 -8.64 10.35 -6.25
CA SER A 79 -8.59 11.60 -5.50
C SER A 79 -7.19 11.96 -4.97
N LEU A 80 -6.39 10.95 -4.62
CA LEU A 80 -5.08 11.09 -3.99
C LEU A 80 -4.12 10.05 -4.57
N PRO A 81 -3.43 10.35 -5.67
CA PRO A 81 -2.52 9.38 -6.33
C PRO A 81 -1.44 8.82 -5.41
N LYS A 82 -0.98 9.59 -4.42
CA LYS A 82 -0.02 9.13 -3.41
C LYS A 82 -0.51 7.95 -2.56
N MET A 83 -1.83 7.78 -2.43
CA MET A 83 -2.44 6.69 -1.67
C MET A 83 -2.27 5.35 -2.34
N GLU A 84 -1.95 5.30 -3.64
CA GLU A 84 -1.66 4.04 -4.34
C GLU A 84 -0.52 3.29 -3.64
N LYS A 85 0.62 3.95 -3.46
CA LYS A 85 1.80 3.37 -2.79
C LYS A 85 1.54 3.10 -1.31
N ILE A 86 0.89 4.02 -0.62
CA ILE A 86 0.61 3.89 0.82
C ILE A 86 -0.31 2.68 1.08
N SER A 87 -1.40 2.55 0.30
CA SER A 87 -2.36 1.46 0.45
C SER A 87 -1.77 0.10 0.10
N LEU A 88 -0.89 0.05 -0.92
CA LEU A 88 -0.17 -1.17 -1.27
C LEU A 88 0.78 -1.60 -0.14
N VAL A 89 1.54 -0.65 0.40
CA VAL A 89 2.48 -0.93 1.48
C VAL A 89 1.75 -1.33 2.75
N ASP A 90 0.65 -0.66 3.11
CA ASP A 90 -0.21 -1.09 4.20
C ASP A 90 -0.77 -2.50 3.95
N ALA A 91 -1.21 -2.82 2.73
CA ALA A 91 -1.72 -4.15 2.43
C ALA A 91 -0.66 -5.25 2.68
N VAL A 92 0.59 -4.99 2.29
CA VAL A 92 1.73 -5.88 2.53
C VAL A 92 2.25 -5.83 3.97
N PHE A 93 2.02 -4.74 4.70
CA PHE A 93 2.37 -4.64 6.10
C PHE A 93 1.31 -5.28 7.01
N SER A 94 0.05 -5.26 6.60
CA SER A 94 -1.10 -5.73 7.39
C SER A 94 -1.60 -7.11 6.96
N GLY A 95 -1.02 -7.70 5.89
CA GLY A 95 -1.39 -9.03 5.40
C GLY A 95 -2.73 -9.05 4.65
N ARG A 96 -3.18 -7.91 4.11
CA ARG A 96 -4.46 -7.77 3.41
C ARG A 96 -4.36 -8.34 1.98
N LEU A 97 -4.38 -9.66 1.86
CA LEU A 97 -4.27 -10.35 0.57
C LEU A 97 -5.30 -9.87 -0.47
N LYS A 98 -6.55 -9.61 -0.04
CA LYS A 98 -7.62 -9.10 -0.94
C LYS A 98 -7.26 -7.77 -1.60
N VAL A 99 -6.60 -6.87 -0.88
CA VAL A 99 -6.16 -5.57 -1.42
C VAL A 99 -5.01 -5.80 -2.41
N LEU A 100 -4.05 -6.67 -2.06
CA LEU A 100 -2.93 -7.00 -2.94
C LEU A 100 -3.37 -7.70 -4.23
N GLU A 101 -4.36 -8.59 -4.15
CA GLU A 101 -5.00 -9.22 -5.31
C GLU A 101 -5.65 -8.19 -6.23
N TRP A 102 -6.29 -7.19 -5.67
CA TRP A 102 -6.87 -6.11 -6.45
C TRP A 102 -5.82 -5.24 -7.15
N PHE A 103 -4.71 -4.92 -6.48
CA PHE A 103 -3.57 -4.22 -7.10
C PHE A 103 -3.00 -5.01 -8.29
N HIS A 104 -2.93 -6.34 -8.17
CA HIS A 104 -2.50 -7.20 -9.25
C HIS A 104 -3.52 -7.24 -10.41
N LYS A 105 -4.81 -7.45 -10.11
CA LYS A 105 -5.89 -7.51 -11.12
C LYS A 105 -6.06 -6.21 -11.90
N THR A 106 -5.84 -5.07 -11.25
CA THR A 106 -5.91 -3.74 -11.89
C THR A 106 -4.64 -3.38 -12.67
N GLY A 107 -3.63 -4.25 -12.68
CA GLY A 107 -2.34 -4.00 -13.33
C GLY A 107 -1.46 -2.97 -12.60
N ARG A 108 -1.94 -2.39 -11.49
CA ARG A 108 -1.23 -1.39 -10.70
C ARG A 108 -0.01 -1.94 -9.96
N LEU A 109 0.10 -3.26 -9.82
CA LEU A 109 1.30 -3.90 -9.28
C LEU A 109 2.48 -3.90 -10.28
N ALA A 110 2.20 -3.84 -11.58
CA ALA A 110 3.23 -3.88 -12.61
C ALA A 110 4.02 -2.56 -12.65
N GLY A 111 5.35 -2.64 -12.56
CA GLY A 111 6.22 -1.46 -12.61
C GLY A 111 6.43 -0.76 -11.26
N ILE A 112 5.86 -1.27 -10.16
CA ILE A 112 6.20 -0.80 -8.82
C ILE A 112 7.56 -1.38 -8.42
N ASP A 113 8.60 -0.55 -8.43
CA ASP A 113 9.90 -0.86 -7.84
C ASP A 113 9.93 -0.44 -6.37
N PHE A 114 9.46 -1.33 -5.50
CA PHE A 114 9.39 -1.08 -4.07
C PHE A 114 9.74 -2.36 -3.29
N PRO A 115 10.40 -2.28 -2.11
CA PRO A 115 10.86 -3.47 -1.38
C PRO A 115 9.72 -4.20 -0.62
N LEU A 116 8.63 -4.54 -1.31
CA LEU A 116 7.46 -5.24 -0.74
C LEU A 116 7.84 -6.58 -0.11
N LEU A 117 8.75 -7.34 -0.75
CA LEU A 117 9.23 -8.62 -0.23
C LEU A 117 9.89 -8.46 1.15
N SER A 118 10.72 -7.43 1.31
CA SER A 118 11.41 -7.16 2.58
C SER A 118 10.43 -6.74 3.68
N ILE A 119 9.36 -6.01 3.33
CA ILE A 119 8.32 -5.59 4.27
C ILE A 119 7.50 -6.79 4.74
N ALA A 120 7.07 -7.64 3.80
CA ALA A 120 6.38 -8.89 4.13
C ALA A 120 7.25 -9.79 5.04
N ALA A 121 8.54 -9.92 4.73
CA ALA A 121 9.48 -10.70 5.52
C ALA A 121 9.76 -10.11 6.90
N TRP A 122 9.78 -8.78 7.02
CA TRP A 122 9.93 -8.09 8.30
C TRP A 122 8.75 -8.34 9.24
N ASN A 123 7.54 -8.51 8.70
CA ASN A 123 6.33 -8.80 9.48
C ASN A 123 5.94 -10.28 9.49
N GLY A 124 6.77 -11.17 8.96
CA GLY A 124 6.52 -12.61 8.98
C GLY A 124 5.36 -13.08 8.10
N GLN A 125 5.02 -12.34 7.05
CA GLN A 125 3.82 -12.61 6.24
C GLN A 125 4.08 -13.61 5.13
N LEU A 126 4.16 -14.89 5.50
CA LEU A 126 4.42 -15.97 4.54
C LEU A 126 3.40 -16.00 3.39
N ASP A 127 2.11 -15.77 3.66
CA ASP A 127 1.07 -15.79 2.62
C ASP A 127 1.26 -14.69 1.57
N ILE A 128 1.66 -13.48 2.00
CA ILE A 128 1.98 -12.39 1.09
C ILE A 128 3.24 -12.71 0.28
N ILE A 129 4.26 -13.32 0.89
CA ILE A 129 5.48 -13.71 0.18
C ILE A 129 5.17 -14.73 -0.91
N ARG A 130 4.37 -15.75 -0.60
CA ARG A 130 3.89 -16.74 -1.57
C ARG A 130 3.11 -16.10 -2.71
N TYR A 131 2.26 -15.12 -2.38
CA TYR A 131 1.54 -14.38 -3.40
C TYR A 131 2.48 -13.56 -4.30
N LEU A 132 3.47 -12.88 -3.71
CA LEU A 132 4.48 -12.12 -4.46
C LEU A 132 5.34 -13.01 -5.37
N ASP A 133 5.63 -14.25 -4.96
CA ASP A 133 6.27 -15.24 -5.84
C ASP A 133 5.37 -15.63 -7.01
N ASN A 134 4.09 -15.93 -6.75
CA ASN A 134 3.15 -16.35 -7.77
C ASN A 134 2.96 -15.30 -8.89
N VAL A 135 3.07 -14.02 -8.55
CA VAL A 135 2.97 -12.91 -9.52
C VAL A 135 4.32 -12.49 -10.09
N ASN A 136 5.40 -13.23 -9.78
CA ASN A 136 6.78 -12.92 -10.18
C ASN A 136 7.22 -11.49 -9.82
N TYR A 137 6.82 -10.99 -8.65
CA TYR A 137 7.17 -9.64 -8.23
C TYR A 137 8.69 -9.52 -7.99
N PRO A 138 9.36 -8.50 -8.60
CA PRO A 138 10.80 -8.32 -8.44
C PRO A 138 11.14 -8.00 -6.97
N GLY A 139 12.12 -8.70 -6.41
CA GLY A 139 12.52 -8.47 -5.02
C GLY A 139 13.80 -9.18 -4.62
N CYS A 140 14.60 -8.54 -3.78
CA CYS A 140 15.85 -9.12 -3.29
C CYS A 140 15.60 -10.07 -2.10
N ALA A 141 15.73 -11.38 -2.36
CA ALA A 141 15.59 -12.42 -1.34
C ALA A 141 16.62 -12.30 -0.21
N GLY A 142 17.85 -11.82 -0.50
CA GLY A 142 18.90 -11.66 0.51
C GLY A 142 18.52 -10.67 1.63
N HIS A 143 17.94 -9.52 1.27
CA HIS A 143 17.43 -8.56 2.26
C HIS A 143 16.24 -9.13 3.04
N ALA A 144 15.32 -9.81 2.36
CA ALA A 144 14.15 -10.40 2.99
C ALA A 144 14.54 -11.47 4.03
N ILE A 145 15.47 -12.38 3.69
CA ILE A 145 15.99 -13.40 4.61
C ILE A 145 16.67 -12.72 5.82
N LYS A 146 17.48 -11.68 5.61
CA LYS A 146 18.12 -10.95 6.72
C LYS A 146 17.09 -10.37 7.70
N TRP A 147 16.03 -9.75 7.19
CA TRP A 147 14.96 -9.20 8.02
C TRP A 147 14.16 -10.29 8.75
N ALA A 148 13.76 -11.35 8.05
CA ALA A 148 13.04 -12.47 8.63
C ALA A 148 13.85 -13.15 9.76
N THR A 149 15.15 -13.37 9.55
CA THR A 149 16.05 -13.92 10.57
C THR A 149 16.17 -12.99 11.78
N SER A 150 16.34 -11.69 11.56
CA SER A 150 16.42 -10.70 12.65
C SER A 150 15.13 -10.64 13.48
N LYS A 151 13.99 -10.96 12.89
CA LYS A 151 12.67 -10.97 13.54
C LYS A 151 12.22 -12.37 13.99
N ARG A 152 13.05 -13.40 13.75
CA ARG A 152 12.80 -14.81 14.11
C ARG A 152 11.58 -15.43 13.40
N HIS A 153 11.29 -14.97 12.18
CA HIS A 153 10.27 -15.55 11.30
C HIS A 153 10.84 -16.75 10.52
N ASN A 154 11.02 -17.88 11.22
CA ASN A 154 11.69 -19.06 10.69
C ASN A 154 10.96 -19.70 9.50
N ASP A 155 9.63 -19.61 9.48
CA ASP A 155 8.75 -20.04 8.40
C ASP A 155 9.07 -19.30 7.08
N VAL A 156 9.21 -17.98 7.14
CA VAL A 156 9.63 -17.16 6.00
C VAL A 156 11.05 -17.51 5.55
N VAL A 157 11.98 -17.66 6.49
CA VAL A 157 13.38 -18.03 6.18
C VAL A 157 13.44 -19.37 5.46
N HIS A 158 12.75 -20.39 5.98
CA HIS A 158 12.70 -21.71 5.35
C HIS A 158 12.10 -21.65 3.94
N TYR A 159 11.01 -20.93 3.77
CA TYR A 159 10.35 -20.80 2.47
C TYR A 159 11.26 -20.10 1.43
N LEU A 160 11.93 -19.00 1.79
CA LEU A 160 12.83 -18.28 0.89
C LEU A 160 14.11 -19.07 0.56
N HIS A 161 14.59 -19.92 1.46
CA HIS A 161 15.71 -20.83 1.17
C HIS A 161 15.31 -21.96 0.21
N GLN A 162 14.08 -22.48 0.32
CA GLN A 162 13.57 -23.53 -0.55
C GLN A 162 13.18 -23.01 -1.94
N ASN A 163 12.84 -21.72 -2.04
CA ASN A 163 12.40 -21.07 -3.28
C ASN A 163 13.36 -19.93 -3.65
N PRO A 164 14.58 -20.24 -4.10
CA PRO A 164 15.55 -19.23 -4.50
C PRO A 164 15.01 -18.41 -5.67
N ARG A 165 14.83 -17.12 -5.45
CA ARG A 165 14.51 -16.16 -6.50
C ARG A 165 15.76 -15.88 -7.34
N PRO A 166 15.63 -15.54 -8.63
CA PRO A 166 16.75 -15.04 -9.40
C PRO A 166 17.39 -13.86 -8.65
N PRO A 167 18.73 -13.72 -8.70
CA PRO A 167 19.39 -12.56 -8.11
C PRO A 167 18.71 -11.32 -8.71
N ALA A 168 18.01 -10.57 -7.86
CA ALA A 168 17.34 -9.38 -8.32
C ALA A 168 18.40 -8.51 -9.00
N SER A 169 18.10 -7.96 -10.19
CA SER A 169 18.96 -6.99 -10.89
C SER A 169 19.13 -5.67 -10.11
N CYS A 170 18.81 -5.67 -8.82
CA CYS A 170 19.06 -4.60 -7.89
C CYS A 170 20.53 -4.23 -8.00
N GLY A 171 20.79 -3.02 -8.49
CA GLY A 171 22.04 -2.29 -8.28
C GLY A 171 22.25 -1.95 -6.80
N CYS A 172 22.22 -2.96 -5.93
CA CYS A 172 22.71 -2.88 -4.56
C CYS A 172 24.25 -2.91 -4.62
N GLY A 173 24.80 -1.82 -5.15
CA GLY A 173 26.22 -1.62 -5.38
C GLY A 173 26.42 -0.20 -5.90
N ARG A 174 26.17 0.80 -5.05
CA ARG A 174 26.77 2.15 -5.08
C ARG A 174 26.25 2.95 -3.88
N SER A 175 26.90 2.71 -2.75
CA SER A 175 27.08 3.72 -1.71
C SER A 175 28.42 3.41 -1.07
N GLU A 176 29.48 3.80 -1.79
CA GLU A 176 30.70 4.34 -1.17
C GLU A 176 30.44 5.81 -0.88
#